data_AF-A0A179BG99-F1
#
_entry.id   AF-A0A179BG99-F1
#
_cell.length_a   1.000
_cell.length_b   1.000
_cell.length_c   1.000
_cell.angle_alpha   90.00
_cell.angle_beta   90.00
_cell.angle_gamma   90.00
#
_symmetry.space_group_name_H-M   'P 1'
#
loop_
_entity.id
_entity.type
_entity.pdbx_description
1 polymer ?
#
loop_
_entity_poly.entity_id
_entity_poly.type
_entity_poly.pdbx_seq_one_letter_code
_entity_poly.pdbx_strand_id
1 'polypeptide(L)' 'MKDLSVNLLLEFPEEHRVERVLWIDPGMRGLYTIDIRDANALPEFYQAEEIEKMRDAGEWRVGSSSD' A
#
# COMPACT_ATOMS: atom_id res chain seq x y z
N MET A 1 -8.18 -3.08 -5.35
CA MET A 1 -7.84 -1.71 -5.79
C MET A 1 -8.98 -0.71 -5.69
N LYS A 2 -10.26 -1.09 -5.84
CA LYS A 2 -11.41 -0.15 -5.84
C LYS A 2 -11.54 0.77 -4.61
N ASP A 3 -10.99 0.34 -3.48
CA ASP A 3 -11.07 1.07 -2.20
C ASP A 3 -9.73 1.73 -1.81
N LEU A 4 -8.78 1.80 -2.74
CA LEU A 4 -7.50 2.47 -2.54
C LEU A 4 -7.56 3.93 -3.01
N SER A 5 -6.89 4.81 -2.28
CA SER A 5 -6.71 6.21 -2.65
C SER A 5 -5.27 6.65 -2.38
N VAL A 6 -4.83 7.72 -3.04
CA VAL A 6 -3.53 8.35 -2.74
C VAL A 6 -3.55 8.88 -1.31
N ASN A 7 -2.41 8.81 -0.63
CA ASN A 7 -2.17 9.09 0.78
C ASN A 7 -2.78 8.10 1.78
N LEU A 8 -3.51 7.07 1.31
CA LEU A 8 -3.95 5.97 2.16
C LEU A 8 -2.76 5.23 2.77
N LEU A 9 -2.91 4.73 3.99
CA LEU A 9 -1.93 3.88 4.64
C LEU A 9 -2.30 2.41 4.50
N LEU A 10 -1.32 1.59 4.13
CA LEU A 10 -1.38 0.14 4.13
C LEU A 10 -0.52 -0.37 5.28
N GLU A 11 -1.12 -1.09 6.22
CA GLU A 11 -0.38 -1.74 7.31
C GLU A 11 -0.08 -3.18 6.93
N PHE A 12 1.19 -3.58 7.01
CA PHE A 12 1.67 -4.96 6.86
C PHE A 12 2.12 -5.46 8.24
N PRO A 13 1.23 -6.08 9.05
CA PRO A 13 1.49 -6.30 10.47
C PRO A 13 2.66 -7.26 10.75
N GLU A 14 2.73 -8.35 9.97
CA GLU A 14 3.78 -9.39 10.12
C GLU A 14 5.17 -8.84 9.77
N GLU A 15 5.24 -7.86 8.87
CA GLU A 15 6.49 -7.22 8.44
C GLU A 15 6.82 -5.97 9.26
N HIS A 16 5.96 -5.60 10.21
CA HIS A 16 6.05 -4.34 10.97
C HIS A 16 6.18 -3.07 10.09
N ARG A 17 5.71 -3.16 8.84
CA ARG A 17 5.83 -2.12 7.81
C ARG A 17 4.51 -1.34 7.67
N VAL A 18 4.62 -0.03 7.42
CA VAL A 18 3.47 0.82 7.10
C VAL A 18 3.80 1.59 5.85
N GLU A 19 3.04 1.36 4.80
CA GLU A 19 3.29 2.03 3.52
C GLU A 19 2.23 3.08 3.23
N ARG A 20 2.63 4.19 2.60
CA ARG A 20 1.71 5.20 2.08
C ARG A 20 1.56 5.05 0.58
N VAL A 21 0.33 5.01 0.09
CA VAL A 21 0.04 5.06 -1.35
C VAL A 21 0.42 6.43 -1.89
N LEU A 22 1.37 6.48 -2.82
CA LEU A 22 1.84 7.72 -3.44
C LEU A 22 1.10 8.02 -4.75
N TRP A 23 0.75 6.98 -5.50
CA TRP A 23 0.11 7.11 -6.80
C TRP A 23 -0.61 5.83 -7.18
N ILE A 24 -1.71 5.95 -7.92
CA ILE A 24 -2.47 4.82 -8.48
C ILE A 24 -2.53 5.00 -9.99
N ASP A 25 -2.25 3.92 -10.73
CA ASP A 25 -2.32 3.92 -12.18
C ASP A 25 -3.75 4.23 -12.65
N PRO A 26 -3.96 5.21 -13.56
CA PRO A 26 -5.30 5.54 -14.07
C PRO A 26 -5.99 4.37 -14.79
N GLY A 27 -5.21 3.42 -15.33
CA GLY A 27 -5.70 2.18 -15.92
C GLY A 27 -5.90 1.06 -14.90
N MET A 28 -5.76 1.34 -13.60
CA MET A 28 -5.89 0.40 -12.49
C MET A 28 -4.93 -0.81 -12.59
N ARG A 29 -3.74 -0.61 -13.17
CA ARG A 29 -2.74 -1.67 -13.34
C ARG A 29 -1.86 -1.90 -12.13
N GLY A 30 -1.80 -0.94 -11.21
CA GLY A 30 -0.99 -1.02 -10.00
C GLY A 30 -0.91 0.31 -9.27
N LEU A 31 -0.04 0.37 -8.27
CA LEU A 31 0.20 1.56 -7.48
C LEU A 31 1.66 1.66 -7.06
N TYR A 32 2.09 2.88 -6.75
CA TYR A 32 3.33 3.12 -6.01
C TYR A 32 3.02 3.36 -4.54
N THR A 33 3.80 2.74 -3.66
CA THR A 33 3.77 2.96 -2.22
C THR A 33 5.17 3.30 -1.72
N ILE A 34 5.29 3.72 -0.46
CA ILE A 34 6.57 3.91 0.22
C ILE A 34 6.42 3.57 1.70
N ASP A 35 7.36 2.83 2.29
CA ASP A 35 7.40 2.64 3.74
C ASP A 35 7.68 3.97 4.44
N ILE A 36 6.76 4.42 5.29
CA ILE A 36 6.88 5.68 6.01
C ILE A 36 7.69 5.57 7.30
N ARG A 37 8.05 4.35 7.72
CA ARG A 37 8.86 4.11 8.92
C ARG A 37 10.36 4.06 8.64
N ASP A 38 10.75 3.81 7.39
CA ASP A 38 12.16 3.84 6.97
C ASP A 38 12.48 5.17 6.28
N ALA A 39 13.40 5.94 6.89
CA ALA A 39 13.86 7.23 6.37
C ALA A 39 14.61 7.12 5.03
N ASN A 40 15.06 5.93 4.64
CA ASN A 40 15.77 5.67 3.39
C ASN A 40 14.94 4.88 2.38
N ALA A 41 13.66 4.66 2.65
CA ALA A 41 12.79 3.91 1.74
C ALA A 41 12.72 4.59 0.36
N LEU A 42 12.67 3.75 -0.67
CA LEU A 42 12.34 4.17 -2.03
C LEU A 42 10.91 3.76 -2.35
N PRO A 43 10.22 4.47 -3.27
CA PRO A 43 8.92 4.02 -3.73
C PRO A 43 8.97 2.63 -4.39
N GLU A 44 8.05 1.77 -4.01
CA GLU A 44 7.88 0.44 -4.58
C GLU A 44 6.62 0.37 -5.43
N PHE A 45 6.65 -0.41 -6.51
CA PHE A 45 5.51 -0.62 -7.39
C PHE A 45 4.88 -1.97 -7.13
N TYR A 46 3.58 -1.98 -6.83
CA TYR A 46 2.79 -3.21 -6.76
C TYR A 46 1.85 -3.30 -7.95
N GLN A 47 1.82 -4.47 -8.59
CA GLN A 47 0.80 -4.77 -9.59
C GLN A 47 -0.57 -4.91 -8.92
N ALA A 48 -1.63 -4.52 -9.63
CA ALA A 48 -2.99 -4.57 -9.11
C ALA A 48 -3.39 -5.98 -8.65
N GLU A 49 -3.04 -7.01 -9.43
CA GLU A 49 -3.35 -8.40 -9.08
C GLU A 49 -2.56 -8.88 -7.84
N GLU A 50 -1.31 -8.46 -7.71
CA GLU A 50 -0.44 -8.80 -6.58
C GLU A 50 -0.98 -8.21 -5.28
N ILE A 51 -1.20 -6.90 -5.24
CA ILE A 51 -1.65 -6.22 -4.03
C ILE A 51 -3.06 -6.69 -3.61
N GLU A 52 -3.91 -7.06 -4.57
CA GLU A 52 -5.23 -7.64 -4.28
C GLU A 52 -5.12 -9.04 -3.69
N LYS A 53 -4.24 -9.90 -4.23
CA LYS A 53 -3.97 -11.22 -3.65
C LYS A 53 -3.43 -11.12 -2.22
N MET A 54 -2.49 -10.22 -1.97
CA MET A 54 -1.95 -9.99 -0.63
C MET A 54 -3.04 -9.52 0.35
N ARG A 55 -3.97 -8.67 -0.11
CA ARG A 55 -5.14 -8.24 0.69
C ARG A 55 -6.04 -9.41 1.04
N ASP A 56 -6.37 -10.24 0.06
CA ASP A 56 -7.28 -11.37 0.23
C ASP A 56 -6.65 -12.47 1.12
N ALA A 57 -5.32 -12.58 1.10
CA ALA A 57 -4.54 -13.40 2.03
C ALA A 57 -4.42 -12.79 3.44
N GLY A 58 -4.81 -11.53 3.63
CA GLY A 58 -4.74 -10.82 4.91
C GLY A 58 -3.35 -10.30 5.27
N GLU A 59 -2.43 -10.22 4.31
CA GLU A 59 -1.04 -9.75 4.52
C GLU A 59 -0.97 -8.26 4.84
N TRP A 60 -1.95 -7.50 4.34
CA TRP A 60 -2.09 -6.08 4.68
C TRP A 60 -3.54 -5.69 4.90
N ARG A 61 -3.71 -4.56 5.59
CA ARG A 61 -5.01 -3.91 5.83
C ARG A 61 -4.92 -2.40 5.68
N VAL A 62 -6.06 -1.74 5.45
CA VAL A 62 -6.11 -0.28 5.46
C VAL A 62 -5.83 0.21 6.88
N GLY A 63 -4.78 1.00 7.05
CA GLY A 63 -4.47 1.66 8.31
C GLY A 63 -5.42 2.81 8.57
N SER A 64 -5.86 2.96 9.82
CA SER A 64 -6.57 4.16 10.25
C SER A 64 -5.58 5.31 10.34
N SER A 65 -5.77 6.37 9.54
CA SER A 65 -5.14 7.66 9.81
C SER A 65 -5.60 8.11 11.18
N SER A 66 -4.71 8.03 12.18
CA SER A 66 -4.91 8.75 13.43
C SER A 66 -4.66 10.21 13.12
N ASP A 67 -5.72 11.02 13.20
CA ASP A 67 -5.68 12.48 13.09
C ASP A 67 -4.69 13.11 14.08
#